data_AF-A0A962L710-F1
#
_entry.id   AF-A0A962L710-F1
#
_cell.length_a   1.000
_cell.length_b   1.000
_cell.length_c   1.000
_cell.angle_alpha   90.00
_cell.angle_beta   90.00
_cell.angle_gamma   90.00
#
_symmetry.space_group_name_H-M   'P 1'
#
loop_
_entity.id
_entity.type
_entity.pdbx_description
1 polymer ?
#
loop_
_entity_poly.entity_id
_entity_poly.type
_entity_poly.pdbx_seq_one_letter_code
_entity_poly.pdbx_strand_id
1 'polypeptide(L)'
;LWRRQLKNSLITLRLADDHEDPAKANQVLIKRFHNQLSRLQQTGSRDVFQLYMDALTSNFDPHTQYFSPRLSENFQINMSLSLEGIGAVLSSEDEEIKIVRLVPKGPADKSGQLHSGDRIIAVGQGAEGELVDIVGWRLDDVVEKIRGKKGTQVRLKVIPHDRTEGGSKIVTI
;
A
#
# COMPACT_ATOMS: atom_id res chain seq x y z
N LEU A 1 -15.00 24.20 13.20
CA LEU A 1 -13.65 23.72 12.87
C LEU A 1 -13.56 23.19 11.43
N TRP A 2 -14.34 22.16 11.08
CA TRP A 2 -14.35 21.48 9.77
C TRP A 2 -14.48 22.40 8.54
N ARG A 3 -15.39 23.39 8.56
CA ARG A 3 -15.53 24.37 7.46
C ARG A 3 -14.23 25.13 7.20
N ARG A 4 -13.48 25.48 8.25
CA ARG A 4 -12.19 26.19 8.12
C ARG A 4 -11.11 25.27 7.56
N GLN A 5 -11.08 24.00 7.97
CA GLN A 5 -10.17 23.00 7.41
C GLN A 5 -10.47 22.73 5.93
N LEU A 6 -11.73 22.52 5.56
CA LEU A 6 -12.14 22.34 4.16
C LEU A 6 -11.77 23.56 3.30
N LYS A 7 -12.05 24.77 3.79
CA LYS A 7 -11.66 26.02 3.11
C LYS A 7 -10.14 26.10 2.95
N ASN A 8 -9.37 25.75 3.98
CA ASN A 8 -7.92 25.73 3.91
C ASN A 8 -7.42 24.72 2.88
N SER A 9 -7.94 23.48 2.89
CA SER A 9 -7.57 22.46 1.90
C SER A 9 -7.86 22.90 0.47
N LEU A 10 -9.00 23.57 0.23
CA LEU A 10 -9.32 24.13 -1.08
C LEU A 10 -8.37 25.26 -1.49
N ILE A 11 -8.02 26.15 -0.57
CA ILE A 11 -7.06 27.24 -0.82
C ILE A 11 -5.67 26.66 -1.13
N THR A 12 -5.18 25.70 -0.36
CA THR A 12 -3.90 25.03 -0.61
C THR A 12 -3.88 24.35 -1.99
N LEU A 13 -4.97 23.69 -2.37
CA LEU A 13 -5.07 23.04 -3.68
C LEU A 13 -5.03 24.04 -4.84
N ARG A 14 -5.61 25.23 -4.65
CA ARG A 14 -5.59 26.32 -5.62
C ARG A 14 -4.23 27.02 -5.72
N LEU A 15 -3.53 27.15 -4.60
CA LEU A 15 -2.19 27.75 -4.55
C LEU A 15 -1.10 26.86 -5.16
N ALA A 16 -1.36 25.56 -5.31
CA ALA A 16 -0.43 24.59 -5.89
C ALA A 16 -0.47 24.50 -7.44
N ASP A 17 -1.19 25.40 -8.11
CA ASP A 17 -1.19 25.62 -9.58
C ASP A 17 -1.66 24.48 -10.51
N ASP A 18 -2.41 23.48 -10.03
CA ASP A 18 -2.94 22.40 -10.92
C ASP A 18 -4.45 22.51 -11.26
N HIS A 19 -5.19 23.42 -10.62
CA HIS A 19 -6.65 23.49 -10.77
C HIS A 19 -7.19 24.94 -10.74
N GLU A 20 -7.04 25.67 -11.86
CA GLU A 20 -7.77 26.94 -12.07
C GLU A 20 -9.30 26.72 -12.01
N ASP A 21 -9.76 25.53 -12.39
CA ASP A 21 -11.17 25.15 -12.37
C ASP A 21 -11.63 24.69 -10.96
N PRO A 22 -12.58 25.40 -10.32
CA PRO A 22 -13.18 24.98 -9.05
C PRO A 22 -13.79 23.57 -9.08
N ALA A 23 -14.27 23.11 -10.24
CA ALA A 23 -14.90 21.79 -10.35
C ALA A 23 -13.90 20.65 -10.16
N LYS A 24 -12.72 20.75 -10.79
CA LYS A 24 -11.65 19.74 -10.67
C LYS A 24 -11.10 19.68 -9.24
N ALA A 25 -10.90 20.84 -8.61
CA ALA A 25 -10.47 20.93 -7.22
C ALA A 25 -11.44 20.22 -6.27
N ASN A 26 -12.75 20.41 -6.47
CA ASN A 26 -13.78 19.75 -5.68
C ASN A 26 -13.78 18.23 -5.88
N GLN A 27 -13.62 17.75 -7.11
CA GLN A 27 -13.54 16.30 -7.39
C GLN A 27 -12.36 15.64 -6.68
N VAL A 28 -11.18 16.27 -6.70
CA VAL A 28 -10.00 15.77 -5.99
C VAL A 28 -10.22 15.72 -4.48
N LEU A 29 -10.84 16.74 -3.90
CA LEU A 29 -11.18 16.76 -2.48
C LEU A 29 -12.18 15.64 -2.13
N ILE A 30 -13.23 15.48 -2.92
CA ILE A 30 -14.23 14.42 -2.72
C ILE A 30 -13.56 13.05 -2.77
N LYS A 31 -12.68 12.80 -3.76
CA LYS A 31 -11.91 11.56 -3.89
C LYS A 31 -11.05 11.31 -2.66
N ARG A 32 -10.33 12.33 -2.17
CA ARG A 32 -9.50 12.23 -0.97
C ARG A 32 -10.31 11.84 0.26
N PHE A 33 -11.48 12.43 0.46
CA PHE A 33 -12.35 12.11 1.58
C PHE A 33 -12.98 10.72 1.46
N HIS A 34 -13.34 10.27 0.26
CA HIS A 34 -13.75 8.88 0.03
C HIS A 34 -12.62 7.92 0.40
N ASN A 35 -11.40 8.15 -0.09
CA ASN A 35 -10.25 7.31 0.25
C ASN A 35 -9.97 7.29 1.77
N GLN A 36 -10.17 8.43 2.45
CA GLN A 36 -10.04 8.50 3.90
C GLN A 36 -11.14 7.70 4.61
N LEU A 37 -12.38 7.77 4.12
CA LEU A 37 -13.51 7.01 4.64
C LEU A 37 -13.29 5.50 4.44
N SER A 38 -12.92 5.06 3.24
CA SER A 38 -12.61 3.65 2.94
C SER A 38 -11.53 3.11 3.89
N ARG A 39 -10.46 3.88 4.14
CA ARG A 39 -9.40 3.48 5.09
C ARG A 39 -9.89 3.32 6.53
N LEU A 40 -10.82 4.17 6.97
CA LEU A 40 -11.41 4.07 8.31
C LEU A 40 -12.36 2.88 8.43
N GLN A 41 -13.12 2.56 7.38
CA GLN A 41 -14.01 1.40 7.35
C GLN A 41 -13.23 0.08 7.37
N GLN A 42 -12.01 0.07 6.84
CA GLN A 42 -11.12 -1.09 6.86
C GLN A 42 -10.35 -1.26 8.17
N THR A 43 -10.54 -0.40 9.18
CA THR A 43 -9.89 -0.53 10.49
C THR A 43 -10.45 -1.73 11.24
N GLY A 44 -9.57 -2.65 11.63
CA GLY A 44 -9.93 -3.88 12.34
C GLY A 44 -9.84 -3.76 13.87
N SER A 45 -10.36 -4.77 14.57
CA SER A 45 -10.24 -4.85 16.05
C SER A 45 -8.79 -4.87 16.55
N ARG A 46 -7.86 -5.44 15.75
CA ARG A 46 -6.43 -5.49 16.11
C ARG A 46 -5.79 -4.10 16.10
N ASP A 47 -6.18 -3.26 15.15
CA ASP A 47 -5.67 -1.88 15.05
C ASP A 47 -6.14 -1.05 16.25
N VAL A 48 -7.40 -1.24 16.67
CA VAL A 48 -7.96 -0.58 17.86
C VAL A 48 -7.25 -1.04 19.14
N PHE A 49 -6.99 -2.35 19.26
CA PHE A 49 -6.25 -2.89 20.40
C PHE A 49 -4.82 -2.33 20.46
N GLN A 50 -4.15 -2.25 19.30
CA GLN A 50 -2.82 -1.68 19.21
C GLN A 50 -2.81 -0.21 19.64
N LEU A 51 -3.73 0.60 19.12
CA LEU A 51 -3.86 2.01 19.49
C LEU A 51 -4.06 2.21 21.00
N TYR A 52 -4.90 1.36 21.62
CA TYR A 52 -5.13 1.40 23.06
C TYR A 52 -3.87 1.03 23.86
N MET A 53 -3.20 -0.06 23.47
CA MET A 53 -1.99 -0.51 24.14
C MET A 53 -0.84 0.48 23.97
N ASP A 54 -0.69 1.08 22.79
CA ASP A 54 0.29 2.14 22.53
C ASP A 54 0.03 3.37 23.40
N ALA A 55 -1.24 3.77 23.56
CA ALA A 55 -1.60 4.85 24.49
C ALA A 55 -1.26 4.51 25.95
N LEU A 56 -1.51 3.26 26.36
CA LEU A 56 -1.15 2.79 27.70
C LEU A 56 0.36 2.78 27.93
N THR A 57 1.14 2.21 27.00
CA THR A 57 2.60 2.12 27.15
C THR A 57 3.27 3.49 27.07
N SER A 58 2.74 4.41 26.25
CA SER A 58 3.26 5.78 26.15
C SER A 58 3.14 6.59 27.43
N ASN A 59 2.21 6.24 28.33
CA ASN A 59 2.10 6.85 29.66
C ASN A 59 3.24 6.43 30.60
N PHE A 60 3.87 5.27 30.37
CA PHE A 60 4.98 4.82 31.21
C PHE A 60 6.30 5.44 30.76
N ASP A 61 6.61 5.38 29.47
CA ASP A 61 7.83 5.95 28.89
C ASP A 61 7.72 6.06 27.35
N PRO A 62 8.28 7.10 26.69
CA PRO A 62 8.30 7.25 25.23
C PRO A 62 8.91 6.08 24.44
N HIS A 63 9.72 5.20 25.04
CA HIS A 63 10.36 4.08 24.35
C HIS A 63 9.67 2.73 24.58
N THR A 64 8.59 2.69 25.36
CA THR A 64 7.81 1.47 25.53
C THR A 64 6.62 1.48 24.58
N GLN A 65 6.57 0.51 23.66
CA GLN A 65 5.53 0.40 22.65
C GLN A 65 5.02 -1.04 22.55
N TYR A 66 3.74 -1.19 22.19
CA TYR A 66 3.16 -2.50 21.93
C TYR A 66 3.23 -2.82 20.44
N PHE A 67 3.89 -3.93 20.09
CA PHE A 67 3.95 -4.37 18.70
C PHE A 67 2.89 -5.42 18.42
N SER A 68 1.99 -5.10 17.48
CA SER A 68 1.15 -6.11 16.84
C SER A 68 2.01 -7.11 16.06
N PRO A 69 1.54 -8.35 15.78
CA PRO A 69 2.35 -9.35 15.06
C PRO A 69 2.94 -8.83 13.74
N ARG A 70 2.17 -8.03 12.99
CA ARG A 70 2.61 -7.36 11.75
C ARG A 70 3.72 -6.34 11.99
N LEU A 71 3.61 -5.52 13.03
CA LEU A 71 4.65 -4.55 13.39
C LEU A 71 5.92 -5.23 13.90
N SER A 72 5.78 -6.30 14.68
CA SER A 72 6.90 -7.08 15.18
C SER A 72 7.71 -7.69 14.03
N GLU A 73 7.03 -8.28 13.04
CA GLU A 73 7.68 -8.81 11.83
C GLU A 73 8.40 -7.70 11.04
N ASN A 74 7.73 -6.56 10.81
CA ASN A 74 8.35 -5.42 10.13
C ASN A 74 9.60 -4.90 10.88
N PHE A 75 9.55 -4.82 12.21
CA PHE A 75 10.68 -4.44 13.03
C PHE A 75 11.84 -5.45 12.92
N GLN A 76 11.53 -6.75 12.96
CA GLN A 76 12.53 -7.80 12.79
C GLN A 76 13.19 -7.78 11.40
N ILE A 77 12.43 -7.49 10.34
CA ILE A 77 12.97 -7.32 8.99
C ILE A 77 13.94 -6.14 8.94
N ASN A 78 13.54 -4.99 9.51
CA ASN A 78 14.40 -3.80 9.57
C ASN A 78 15.69 -4.07 10.36
N MET A 79 15.62 -4.84 11.44
CA MET A 79 16.77 -5.18 12.28
C MET A 79 17.69 -6.23 11.64
N SER A 80 17.11 -7.25 11.00
CA SER A 80 17.88 -8.34 10.37
C SER A 80 18.49 -7.94 9.03
N LEU A 81 18.06 -6.81 8.44
CA LEU A 81 18.39 -6.40 7.06
C LEU A 81 18.09 -7.49 6.02
N SER A 82 17.29 -8.49 6.40
CA SER A 82 16.91 -9.61 5.55
C SER A 82 15.45 -9.45 5.20
N LEU A 83 15.21 -8.92 4.00
CA LEU A 83 13.86 -8.82 3.45
C LEU A 83 13.53 -10.12 2.72
N GLU A 84 12.57 -10.87 3.26
CA GLU A 84 11.94 -11.99 2.55
C GLU A 84 10.72 -11.49 1.77
N GLY A 85 10.81 -11.54 0.44
CA GLY A 85 9.74 -11.09 -0.46
C GLY A 85 10.23 -10.82 -1.87
N ILE A 86 9.38 -10.20 -2.70
CA ILE A 86 9.67 -9.93 -4.12
C ILE A 86 10.73 -8.83 -4.33
N GLY A 87 11.04 -8.02 -3.32
CA GLY A 87 12.01 -6.93 -3.44
C GLY A 87 11.48 -5.70 -4.20
N ALA A 88 10.24 -5.30 -3.93
CA ALA A 88 9.61 -4.12 -4.51
C ALA A 88 9.03 -3.22 -3.41
N VAL A 89 9.06 -1.91 -3.64
CA VAL A 89 8.39 -0.91 -2.79
C VAL A 89 7.05 -0.59 -3.43
N LEU A 90 5.99 -0.91 -2.70
CA LEU A 90 4.61 -0.74 -3.12
C LEU A 90 4.01 0.51 -2.47
N SER A 91 3.10 1.16 -3.19
CA SER A 91 2.25 2.22 -2.68
C SER A 91 0.81 1.95 -3.08
N SER A 92 -0.13 2.37 -2.25
CA SER A 92 -1.54 2.39 -2.64
C SER A 92 -1.88 3.77 -3.19
N GLU A 93 -2.44 3.81 -4.39
CA GLU A 93 -2.92 5.01 -5.07
C GLU A 93 -4.28 4.67 -5.69
N ASP A 94 -5.32 5.44 -5.34
CA ASP A 94 -6.67 5.28 -5.90
C ASP A 94 -7.25 3.86 -5.83
N GLU A 95 -7.07 3.18 -4.69
CA GLU A 95 -7.54 1.79 -4.45
C GLU A 95 -6.81 0.72 -5.29
N GLU A 96 -5.84 1.13 -6.10
CA GLU A 96 -4.90 0.26 -6.81
C GLU A 96 -3.56 0.22 -6.06
N ILE A 97 -2.81 -0.87 -6.24
CA ILE A 97 -1.48 -1.01 -5.66
C ILE A 97 -0.45 -0.88 -6.76
N LYS A 98 0.41 0.13 -6.63
CA LYS A 98 1.41 0.53 -7.60
C LYS A 98 2.81 0.21 -7.11
N ILE A 99 3.66 -0.24 -8.03
CA ILE A 99 5.08 -0.43 -7.79
C ILE A 99 5.77 0.92 -7.94
N VAL A 100 6.29 1.48 -6.84
CA VAL A 100 7.02 2.75 -6.86
C VAL A 100 8.44 2.53 -7.35
N ARG A 101 9.14 1.55 -6.78
CA ARG A 101 10.51 1.21 -7.16
C ARG A 101 10.81 -0.25 -6.88
N LEU A 102 11.75 -0.79 -7.63
CA LEU A 102 12.31 -2.12 -7.41
C LEU A 102 13.62 -2.00 -6.65
N VAL A 103 13.90 -2.97 -5.77
CA VAL A 103 15.18 -3.04 -5.07
C VAL A 103 16.22 -3.61 -6.02
N PRO A 104 17.35 -2.92 -6.28
CA PRO A 104 18.39 -3.40 -7.18
C PRO A 104 18.87 -4.79 -6.77
N LYS A 105 19.03 -5.70 -7.74
CA LYS A 105 19.44 -7.11 -7.53
C LYS A 105 18.43 -7.95 -6.72
N GLY A 106 17.24 -7.43 -6.44
CA GLY A 106 16.12 -8.18 -5.84
C GLY A 106 15.49 -9.18 -6.82
N PRO A 107 14.63 -10.11 -6.35
CA PRO A 107 13.95 -11.07 -7.21
C PRO A 107 13.12 -10.42 -8.33
N ALA A 108 12.37 -9.36 -8.02
CA ALA A 108 11.57 -8.63 -9.00
C ALA A 108 12.44 -7.95 -10.08
N ASP A 109 13.55 -7.34 -9.69
CA ASP A 109 14.52 -6.71 -10.61
C ASP A 109 15.21 -7.75 -11.50
N LYS A 110 15.64 -8.88 -10.91
CA LYS A 110 16.25 -10.00 -11.64
C LYS A 110 15.30 -10.66 -12.65
N SER A 111 14.00 -10.66 -12.36
CA SER A 111 12.99 -11.21 -13.27
C SER A 111 12.88 -10.38 -14.56
N GLY A 112 13.16 -9.07 -14.50
CA GLY A 112 12.98 -8.12 -15.61
C GLY A 112 11.52 -7.97 -16.09
N GLN A 113 10.56 -8.58 -15.41
CA GLN A 113 9.16 -8.62 -15.83
C GLN A 113 8.31 -7.50 -15.18
N LEU A 114 8.74 -7.01 -14.02
CA LEU A 114 8.10 -5.90 -13.33
C LEU A 114 8.88 -4.61 -13.57
N HIS A 115 8.16 -3.50 -13.68
CA HIS A 115 8.73 -2.18 -13.86
C HIS A 115 8.15 -1.19 -12.83
N SER A 116 8.85 -0.07 -12.64
CA SER A 116 8.30 1.04 -11.85
C SER A 116 7.07 1.62 -12.56
N GLY A 117 6.03 1.91 -11.80
CA GLY A 117 4.75 2.43 -12.31
C GLY A 117 3.70 1.34 -12.58
N ASP A 118 4.10 0.07 -12.58
CA ASP A 118 3.19 -1.06 -12.79
C ASP A 118 2.16 -1.20 -11.66
N ARG A 119 0.94 -1.67 -12.01
CA ARG A 119 -0.19 -1.82 -11.09
C ARG A 119 -0.55 -3.28 -10.88
N ILE A 120 -0.63 -3.70 -9.62
CA ILE A 120 -0.94 -5.08 -9.23
C ILE A 120 -2.44 -5.17 -8.94
N ILE A 121 -3.12 -6.08 -9.64
CA ILE A 121 -4.58 -6.31 -9.54
C ILE A 121 -4.88 -7.58 -8.76
N ALA A 122 -4.06 -8.61 -8.92
CA ALA A 122 -4.30 -9.89 -8.26
C ALA A 122 -3.00 -10.55 -7.80
N VAL A 123 -3.08 -11.30 -6.71
CA VAL A 123 -1.97 -12.03 -6.11
C VAL A 123 -2.39 -13.49 -5.93
N GLY A 124 -1.54 -14.40 -6.39
CA GLY A 124 -1.66 -15.85 -6.17
C GLY A 124 -0.40 -16.39 -5.48
N GLN A 125 -0.58 -17.24 -4.48
CA GLN A 125 0.52 -17.88 -3.75
C GLN A 125 0.85 -19.25 -4.33
N GLY A 126 2.13 -19.53 -4.57
CA GLY A 126 2.59 -20.77 -5.18
C GLY A 126 2.32 -20.87 -6.69
N ALA A 127 2.69 -22.03 -7.26
CA ALA A 127 2.55 -22.29 -8.70
C ALA A 127 1.09 -22.47 -9.13
N GLU A 128 0.22 -22.95 -8.24
CA GLU A 128 -1.19 -23.28 -8.55
C GLU A 128 -2.22 -22.50 -7.71
N GLY A 129 -1.81 -21.70 -6.72
CA GLY A 129 -2.78 -21.03 -5.84
C GLY A 129 -3.63 -19.98 -6.56
N GLU A 130 -4.92 -19.93 -6.24
CA GLU A 130 -5.88 -19.05 -6.91
C GLU A 130 -5.44 -17.58 -6.91
N LEU A 131 -5.70 -16.90 -8.03
CA LEU A 131 -5.47 -15.47 -8.17
C LEU A 131 -6.59 -14.73 -7.44
N VAL A 132 -6.26 -14.16 -6.30
CA VAL A 132 -7.18 -13.33 -5.51
C VAL A 132 -7.07 -11.90 -6.00
N ASP A 133 -8.20 -11.31 -6.38
CA ASP A 133 -8.30 -9.88 -6.70
C ASP A 133 -8.09 -9.06 -5.41
N ILE A 134 -7.17 -8.10 -5.49
CA ILE A 134 -6.73 -7.25 -4.37
C ILE A 134 -7.12 -5.78 -4.57
N VAL A 135 -7.91 -5.44 -5.59
CA VAL A 135 -8.40 -4.07 -5.77
C VAL A 135 -9.21 -3.66 -4.54
N GLY A 136 -8.91 -2.48 -4.00
CA GLY A 136 -9.53 -1.94 -2.79
C GLY A 136 -9.04 -2.56 -1.47
N TRP A 137 -8.11 -3.51 -1.50
CA TRP A 137 -7.50 -4.03 -0.27
C TRP A 137 -6.56 -3.00 0.37
N ARG A 138 -6.32 -3.17 1.67
CA ARG A 138 -5.28 -2.40 2.36
C ARG A 138 -3.91 -2.82 1.83
N LEU A 139 -3.00 -1.85 1.73
CA LEU A 139 -1.61 -2.08 1.35
C LEU A 139 -0.97 -3.18 2.21
N ASP A 140 -1.21 -3.15 3.52
CA ASP A 140 -0.60 -4.09 4.46
C ASP A 140 -1.07 -5.54 4.23
N ASP A 141 -2.36 -5.73 3.92
CA ASP A 141 -2.93 -7.07 3.66
C ASP A 141 -2.37 -7.66 2.37
N VAL A 142 -2.15 -6.82 1.37
CA VAL A 142 -1.54 -7.22 0.11
C VAL A 142 -0.06 -7.53 0.28
N VAL A 143 0.66 -6.71 1.06
CA VAL A 143 2.06 -6.98 1.38
C VAL A 143 2.21 -8.30 2.12
N GLU A 144 1.35 -8.60 3.09
CA GLU A 144 1.33 -9.91 3.77
C GLU A 144 1.07 -11.06 2.78
N LYS A 145 0.17 -10.86 1.81
CA LYS A 145 -0.09 -11.85 0.76
C LYS A 145 1.02 -12.01 -0.27
N ILE A 146 1.85 -11.00 -0.50
CA ILE A 146 2.99 -11.06 -1.42
C ILE A 146 4.24 -11.61 -0.71
N ARG A 147 4.34 -11.39 0.60
CA ARG A 147 5.40 -11.96 1.42
C ARG A 147 5.22 -13.47 1.57
N GLY A 148 6.35 -14.15 1.69
CA GLY A 148 6.42 -15.60 1.78
C GLY A 148 7.82 -16.03 2.16
N LYS A 149 7.95 -17.26 2.63
CA LYS A 149 9.26 -17.83 3.01
C LYS A 149 10.18 -17.83 1.80
N LYS A 150 11.48 -17.62 2.03
CA LYS A 150 12.49 -17.73 0.96
C LYS A 150 12.31 -19.03 0.15
N GLY A 151 12.17 -18.90 -1.16
CA GLY A 151 12.00 -20.02 -2.10
C GLY A 151 10.55 -20.34 -2.47
N THR A 152 9.55 -19.69 -1.87
CA THR A 152 8.17 -19.76 -2.35
C THR A 152 7.99 -18.87 -3.56
N GLN A 153 7.25 -19.35 -4.56
CA GLN A 153 6.90 -18.57 -5.74
C GLN A 153 5.59 -17.81 -5.52
N VAL A 154 5.51 -16.60 -6.07
CA VAL A 154 4.29 -15.77 -6.07
C VAL A 154 3.94 -15.37 -7.49
N ARG A 155 2.64 -15.39 -7.80
CA ARG A 155 2.08 -14.96 -9.07
C ARG A 155 1.39 -13.62 -8.90
N LEU A 156 1.76 -12.66 -9.73
CA LEU A 156 1.21 -11.31 -9.72
C LEU A 156 0.55 -11.04 -11.06
N LYS A 157 -0.72 -10.63 -11.04
CA LYS A 157 -1.39 -10.10 -12.22
C LYS A 157 -1.19 -8.59 -12.24
N VAL A 158 -0.50 -8.11 -13.28
CA VAL A 158 -0.02 -6.74 -13.37
C VAL A 158 -0.53 -6.06 -14.64
N ILE A 159 -0.95 -4.81 -14.52
CA ILE A 159 -1.14 -3.88 -15.63
C ILE A 159 0.12 -3.04 -15.78
N PRO A 160 0.82 -3.13 -16.93
CA PRO A 160 1.96 -2.27 -17.21
C PRO A 160 1.58 -0.80 -17.24
N HIS A 161 2.45 0.08 -16.73
CA HIS A 161 2.22 1.53 -16.74
C HIS A 161 1.92 2.08 -18.16
N ASP A 162 2.64 1.59 -19.17
CA ASP A 162 2.60 2.12 -20.54
C ASP A 162 1.40 1.64 -21.39
N ARG A 163 0.59 0.69 -20.88
CA ARG A 163 -0.60 0.20 -21.62
C ARG A 163 -1.89 0.70 -20.98
N THR A 164 -2.50 1.67 -21.65
CA THR A 164 -3.84 2.19 -21.38
C THR A 164 -4.96 1.20 -21.75
N GLU A 165 -4.66 0.15 -22.53
CA GLU A 165 -5.65 -0.84 -22.98
C GLU A 165 -5.22 -2.31 -22.74
N GLY A 166 -5.89 -2.97 -21.78
CA GLY A 166 -6.35 -4.36 -21.87
C GLY A 166 -5.37 -5.53 -21.64
N GLY A 167 -4.07 -5.32 -21.48
CA GLY A 167 -3.12 -6.44 -21.36
C GLY A 167 -2.66 -6.74 -19.94
N SER A 168 -3.48 -7.42 -19.12
CA SER A 168 -2.98 -7.92 -17.83
C SER A 168 -1.96 -9.03 -18.04
N LYS A 169 -0.74 -8.87 -17.51
CA LYS A 169 0.31 -9.89 -17.55
C LYS A 169 0.33 -10.65 -16.23
N ILE A 170 0.41 -11.98 -16.30
CA ILE A 170 0.68 -12.80 -15.12
C ILE A 170 2.18 -13.02 -15.06
N VAL A 171 2.79 -12.58 -13.97
CA VAL A 171 4.23 -12.67 -13.72
C VAL A 171 4.44 -13.60 -12.53
N THR A 172 5.35 -14.57 -12.66
CA THR A 172 5.73 -15.47 -11.56
C THR A 172 7.13 -15.10 -11.08
N ILE A 173 7.30 -14.92 -9.76
CA ILE A 173 8.56 -14.54 -9.09
C ILE A 173 8.88 -15.59 -8.03
#